data_AF-A0A3P7K1M9-F1
#
_entry.id   AF-A0A3P7K1M9-F1
#
_cell.length_a   1.000
_cell.length_b   1.000
_cell.length_c   1.000
_cell.angle_alpha   90.00
_cell.angle_beta   90.00
_cell.angle_gamma   90.00
#
_symmetry.space_group_name_H-M   'P 1'
#
loop_
_entity.id
_entity.type
_entity.pdbx_description
1 polymer ?
#
loop_
_entity_poly.entity_id
_entity_poly.type
_entity_poly.pdbx_seq_one_letter_code
_entity_poly.pdbx_strand_id
1 'polypeptide(L)'
;MSDVKLENLEVKETALDDLDLPVKLKFGYLSSLVLKIPWKNLYNEPVIATIDGLYLIVVPNKGVVYNEEKAKKNAAEIKQKTLARLEEARKNRRKPPDPTQDTFVEKMVTQVIKNLQVSVSNIHIRFEDKYTNRHRPFVAGVTLEKLDFQTTNENWIPTIHRDIVKIFHKLVLLDNLSVYWNSGSELFSDLHDKAEIRTKLQATIHTGNNPPTVLEPITMQAKLKLNQKPETDGTNWKTPKIDLSVDMKTLALAIGKFQYQDILLFLEAQERFNLATQYLKYRPNLNEFKGHYKEW
;
A
#
# COMPACT_ATOMS: atom_id res chain seq x y z
N MET A 1 5.30 0.56 29.51
CA MET A 1 4.71 0.56 28.16
C MET A 1 5.82 0.95 27.21
N SER A 2 6.04 0.22 26.12
CA SER A 2 6.95 0.67 25.07
C SER A 2 6.07 1.24 23.97
N ASP A 3 5.82 2.54 24.07
CA ASP A 3 5.06 3.28 23.09
C ASP A 3 6.08 3.88 22.12
N VAL A 4 6.00 3.51 20.85
CA VAL A 4 6.83 4.10 19.80
C VAL A 4 6.02 5.22 19.17
N LYS A 5 6.48 6.46 19.35
CA LYS A 5 5.91 7.63 18.69
C LYS A 5 6.99 8.27 17.84
N LEU A 6 6.73 8.36 16.54
CA LEU A 6 7.59 9.05 15.58
C LEU A 6 6.78 10.18 14.96
N GLU A 7 7.38 11.34 14.79
CA GLU A 7 6.72 12.53 14.25
C GLU A 7 7.61 13.22 13.22
N ASN A 8 6.97 13.90 12.28
CA ASN A 8 7.62 14.73 11.27
C ASN A 8 8.74 14.00 10.51
N LEU A 9 8.43 12.79 10.04
CA LEU A 9 9.38 11.91 9.38
C LEU A 9 9.49 12.24 7.89
N GLU A 10 10.72 12.30 7.39
CA GLU A 10 10.99 12.29 5.96
C GLU A 10 11.09 10.84 5.45
N VAL A 11 10.37 10.53 4.38
CA VAL A 11 10.40 9.20 3.76
C VAL A 11 11.58 9.15 2.79
N LYS A 12 12.41 8.12 2.93
CA LYS A 12 13.60 7.92 2.09
C LYS A 12 13.21 7.71 0.62
N GLU A 13 14.01 8.24 -0.29
CA GLU A 13 13.79 8.07 -1.75
C GLU A 13 13.74 6.59 -2.16
N THR A 14 14.50 5.73 -1.47
CA THR A 14 14.57 4.29 -1.70
C THR A 14 13.39 3.51 -1.12
N ALA A 15 12.40 4.17 -0.50
CA ALA A 15 11.29 3.50 0.18
C ALA A 15 10.40 2.67 -0.76
N LEU A 16 10.45 2.94 -2.07
CA LEU A 16 9.68 2.23 -3.10
C LEU A 16 10.54 1.24 -3.92
N ASP A 17 11.85 1.16 -3.67
CA ASP A 17 12.78 0.33 -4.46
C ASP A 17 12.46 -1.18 -4.33
N ASP A 18 11.99 -1.61 -3.15
CA ASP A 18 11.65 -3.00 -2.87
C ASP A 18 10.32 -3.44 -3.50
N LEU A 19 9.50 -2.50 -4.01
CA LEU A 19 8.20 -2.80 -4.62
C LEU A 19 8.31 -3.23 -6.08
N ASP A 20 9.52 -3.24 -6.66
CA ASP A 20 9.80 -3.56 -8.07
C ASP A 20 8.92 -2.73 -9.03
N LEU A 21 8.64 -1.48 -8.64
CA LEU A 21 7.83 -0.55 -9.41
C LEU A 21 8.70 0.38 -10.27
N PRO A 22 8.24 0.77 -11.47
CA PRO A 22 8.97 1.64 -12.40
C PRO A 22 8.92 3.12 -12.00
N VAL A 23 9.00 3.40 -10.71
CA VAL A 23 8.78 4.72 -10.13
C VAL A 23 9.84 5.02 -9.10
N LYS A 24 10.01 6.29 -8.78
CA LYS A 24 10.88 6.75 -7.71
C LYS A 24 10.14 7.75 -6.84
N LEU A 25 10.46 7.75 -5.56
CA LEU A 25 9.94 8.74 -4.63
C LEU A 25 10.73 10.05 -4.81
N LYS A 26 10.02 11.16 -5.04
CA LYS A 26 10.60 12.49 -5.23
C LYS A 26 10.41 13.38 -4.01
N PHE A 27 9.32 13.17 -3.27
CA PHE A 27 9.04 13.80 -1.98
C PHE A 27 8.27 12.81 -1.11
N GLY A 28 8.56 12.76 0.18
CA GLY A 28 7.76 11.97 1.09
C GLY A 28 7.84 12.47 2.53
N TYR A 29 6.67 12.61 3.15
CA TYR A 29 6.51 13.12 4.50
C TYR A 29 5.46 12.32 5.25
N LEU A 30 5.72 12.04 6.53
CA LEU A 30 4.79 11.39 7.44
C LEU A 30 4.67 12.22 8.73
N SER A 31 3.47 12.75 9.01
CA SER A 31 3.23 13.61 10.19
C SER A 31 3.43 12.84 11.49
N SER A 32 2.78 11.68 11.65
CA SER A 32 2.90 10.87 12.86
C SER A 32 2.73 9.38 12.59
N LEU A 33 3.55 8.58 13.26
CA LEU A 33 3.41 7.14 13.38
C LEU A 33 3.44 6.78 14.86
N VAL A 34 2.33 6.22 15.35
CA VAL A 34 2.19 5.77 16.74
C VAL A 34 1.95 4.28 16.75
N LEU A 35 2.82 3.54 17.44
CA LEU A 35 2.67 2.11 17.64
C LEU A 35 2.71 1.80 19.13
N LYS A 36 1.58 1.37 19.67
CA LYS A 36 1.43 0.96 21.06
C LYS A 36 1.32 -0.56 21.12
N ILE A 37 2.37 -1.21 21.61
CA ILE A 37 2.39 -2.67 21.81
C ILE A 37 2.41 -2.94 23.32
N PRO A 38 1.34 -3.52 23.88
CA PRO A 38 1.28 -3.83 25.30
C PRO A 38 2.03 -5.14 25.60
N TRP A 39 3.36 -5.14 25.49
CA TRP A 39 4.20 -6.33 25.67
C TRP A 39 3.96 -7.10 26.97
N LYS A 40 3.60 -6.39 28.05
CA LYS A 40 3.31 -6.99 29.35
C LYS A 40 1.90 -7.60 29.43
N ASN A 41 1.01 -7.26 28.51
CA ASN A 41 -0.41 -7.59 28.57
C ASN A 41 -1.07 -7.81 27.20
N LEU A 42 -0.37 -8.46 26.26
CA LEU A 42 -0.83 -8.74 24.89
C LEU A 42 -2.14 -9.54 24.81
N TYR A 43 -2.49 -10.23 25.90
CA TYR A 43 -3.74 -10.99 25.98
C TYR A 43 -4.96 -10.12 26.27
N ASN A 44 -4.80 -9.03 27.03
CA ASN A 44 -5.91 -8.22 27.52
C ASN A 44 -5.96 -6.80 26.94
N GLU A 45 -4.87 -6.32 26.33
CA GLU A 45 -4.78 -4.99 25.72
C GLU A 45 -4.55 -5.08 24.21
N PRO A 46 -5.14 -4.17 23.42
CA PRO A 46 -5.01 -4.18 21.97
C PRO A 46 -3.66 -3.59 21.54
N VAL A 47 -3.18 -4.05 20.38
CA VAL A 47 -2.11 -3.37 19.66
C VAL A 47 -2.74 -2.25 18.86
N ILE A 48 -2.28 -1.01 19.06
CA ILE A 48 -2.81 0.17 18.36
C ILE A 48 -1.72 0.69 17.43
N ALA A 49 -2.05 0.77 16.14
CA ALA A 49 -1.22 1.41 15.12
C ALA A 49 -1.97 2.61 14.54
N THR A 50 -1.38 3.80 14.64
CA THR A 50 -1.95 5.03 14.09
C THR A 50 -0.96 5.65 13.13
N ILE A 51 -1.41 5.90 11.90
CA ILE A 51 -0.66 6.59 10.86
C ILE A 51 -1.45 7.84 10.52
N ASP A 52 -0.83 9.00 10.64
CA ASP A 52 -1.45 10.27 10.27
C ASP A 52 -0.54 11.05 9.34
N GLY A 53 -1.13 11.58 8.27
CA GLY A 53 -0.49 12.55 7.38
C GLY A 53 0.63 11.95 6.54
N LEU A 54 0.32 10.96 5.69
CA LEU A 54 1.28 10.41 4.72
C LEU A 54 1.13 11.12 3.36
N TYR A 55 2.13 11.89 2.97
CA TYR A 55 2.13 12.66 1.74
C TYR A 55 3.32 12.25 0.88
N LEU A 56 3.06 11.67 -0.30
CA LEU A 56 4.08 11.17 -1.20
C LEU A 56 3.92 11.81 -2.58
N ILE A 57 5.04 12.21 -3.19
CA ILE A 57 5.12 12.48 -4.63
C ILE A 57 6.01 11.44 -5.27
N VAL A 58 5.44 10.74 -6.24
CA VAL A 58 6.05 9.65 -6.98
C VAL A 58 6.16 10.07 -8.44
N VAL A 59 7.29 9.80 -9.08
CA VAL A 59 7.52 10.12 -10.50
C VAL A 59 8.03 8.89 -11.25
N PRO A 60 7.84 8.79 -12.58
CA PRO A 60 8.44 7.73 -13.39
C PRO A 60 9.96 7.62 -13.19
N ASN A 61 10.46 6.39 -13.08
CA ASN A 61 11.89 6.11 -12.95
C ASN A 61 12.52 5.91 -14.35
N LYS A 62 12.95 7.01 -14.99
CA LYS A 62 13.70 6.96 -16.25
C LYS A 62 15.21 7.05 -15.99
N GLY A 63 15.98 6.30 -16.79
CA GLY A 63 17.45 6.34 -16.77
C GLY A 63 18.12 5.29 -15.88
N VAL A 64 17.43 4.18 -15.58
CA VAL A 64 18.04 3.04 -14.90
C VAL A 64 19.08 2.43 -15.83
N VAL A 65 20.36 2.69 -15.57
CA VAL A 65 21.47 2.00 -16.24
C VAL A 65 21.57 0.60 -15.66
N TYR A 66 21.69 -0.41 -16.53
CA TYR A 66 21.88 -1.78 -16.08
C TYR A 66 23.19 -1.90 -15.32
N ASN A 67 23.10 -2.19 -14.02
CA ASN A 67 24.25 -2.55 -13.21
C ASN A 67 24.27 -4.07 -13.06
N GLU A 68 25.23 -4.73 -13.71
CA GLU A 68 25.34 -6.19 -13.72
C GLU A 68 25.57 -6.77 -12.31
N GLU A 69 26.32 -6.08 -11.45
CA GLU A 69 26.55 -6.50 -10.07
C GLU A 69 25.27 -6.41 -9.23
N LYS A 70 24.54 -5.29 -9.33
CA LYS A 70 23.24 -5.11 -8.66
C LYS A 70 22.23 -6.15 -9.15
N ALA A 71 22.19 -6.40 -10.46
CA ALA A 71 21.29 -7.40 -11.05
C ALA A 71 21.63 -8.82 -10.59
N LYS A 72 22.93 -9.21 -10.58
CA LYS A 72 23.38 -10.51 -10.06
C LYS A 72 23.10 -10.67 -8.57
N LYS A 73 23.34 -9.61 -7.77
CA LYS A 73 23.04 -9.61 -6.34
C LYS A 73 21.53 -9.77 -6.09
N ASN A 74 20.71 -8.97 -6.75
CA ASN A 74 19.25 -9.06 -6.65
C ASN A 74 18.74 -10.43 -7.10
N ALA A 75 19.24 -10.97 -8.21
CA ALA A 75 18.88 -12.30 -8.68
C ALA A 75 19.29 -13.40 -7.69
N ALA A 76 20.48 -13.28 -7.10
CA ALA A 76 20.94 -14.20 -6.06
C ALA A 76 20.07 -14.12 -4.80
N GLU A 77 19.73 -12.92 -4.34
CA GLU A 77 18.84 -12.70 -3.20
C GLU A 77 17.42 -13.23 -3.46
N ILE A 78 16.84 -12.98 -4.63
CA ILE A 78 15.54 -13.52 -5.04
C ILE A 78 15.58 -15.05 -5.07
N LYS A 79 16.63 -15.63 -5.66
CA LYS A 79 16.82 -17.08 -5.72
C LYS A 79 16.97 -17.66 -4.32
N GLN A 80 17.76 -17.04 -3.45
CA GLN A 80 17.97 -17.47 -2.07
C GLN A 80 16.67 -17.37 -1.24
N LYS A 81 15.92 -16.26 -1.36
CA LYS A 81 14.61 -16.09 -0.71
C LYS A 81 13.62 -17.15 -1.19
N THR A 82 13.60 -17.44 -2.50
CA THR A 82 12.73 -18.47 -3.08
C THR A 82 13.11 -19.87 -2.61
N LEU A 83 14.41 -20.20 -2.59
CA LEU A 83 14.92 -21.46 -2.05
C LEU A 83 14.58 -21.64 -0.58
N ALA A 84 14.78 -20.60 0.25
CA ALA A 84 14.44 -20.62 1.67
C ALA A 84 12.94 -20.89 1.87
N ARG A 85 12.07 -20.21 1.12
CA ARG A 85 10.61 -20.45 1.16
C ARG A 85 10.24 -21.87 0.74
N LEU A 86 10.88 -22.42 -0.29
CA LEU A 86 10.65 -23.79 -0.75
C LEU A 86 11.15 -24.83 0.26
N GLU A 87 12.29 -24.60 0.88
CA GLU A 87 12.83 -25.46 1.93
C GLU A 87 11.96 -25.44 3.17
N GLU A 88 11.49 -24.27 3.59
CA GLU A 88 10.54 -24.12 4.70
C GLU A 88 9.22 -24.83 4.41
N ALA A 89 8.66 -24.65 3.20
CA ALA A 89 7.47 -25.38 2.75
C ALA A 89 7.70 -26.90 2.71
N ARG A 90 8.87 -27.37 2.26
CA ARG A 90 9.25 -28.80 2.26
C ARG A 90 9.43 -29.35 3.67
N LYS A 91 10.05 -28.59 4.58
CA LYS A 91 10.18 -28.95 6.01
C LYS A 91 8.81 -29.05 6.65
N ASN A 92 7.91 -28.11 6.38
CA ASN A 92 6.54 -28.12 6.89
C ASN A 92 5.72 -29.30 6.33
N ARG A 93 5.97 -29.73 5.07
CA ARG A 93 5.36 -30.94 4.49
C ARG A 93 5.91 -32.27 5.02
N ARG A 94 7.16 -32.28 5.51
CA ARG A 94 7.83 -33.49 6.05
C ARG A 94 7.58 -33.71 7.54
N LYS A 95 7.16 -32.68 8.28
CA LYS A 95 6.67 -32.86 9.64
C LYS A 95 5.37 -33.67 9.59
N PRO A 96 5.21 -34.74 10.38
CA PRO A 96 3.90 -35.37 10.55
C PRO A 96 2.90 -34.29 11.01
N PRO A 97 1.61 -34.39 10.65
CA PRO A 97 0.59 -33.46 11.12
C PRO A 97 0.45 -33.66 12.63
N ASP A 98 1.24 -32.91 13.40
CA ASP A 98 1.13 -32.88 14.85
C ASP A 98 -0.09 -32.01 15.18
N PRO A 99 -1.20 -32.57 15.71
CA PRO A 99 -2.45 -31.82 15.88
C PRO A 99 -2.37 -30.74 16.97
N THR A 100 -1.25 -30.67 17.70
CA THR A 100 -1.15 -29.88 18.91
C THR A 100 0.25 -29.31 19.06
N GLN A 101 0.47 -28.11 18.48
CA GLN A 101 1.13 -26.97 19.14
C GLN A 101 1.39 -25.90 18.09
N ASP A 102 0.50 -24.91 17.98
CA ASP A 102 0.89 -23.63 17.38
C ASP A 102 2.14 -23.15 18.14
N THR A 103 3.22 -22.89 17.42
CA THR A 103 4.49 -22.44 17.99
C THR A 103 4.22 -21.18 18.81
N PHE A 104 4.87 -20.98 19.96
CA PHE A 104 4.63 -19.82 20.83
C PHE A 104 4.61 -18.47 20.06
N VAL A 105 5.45 -18.36 19.02
CA VAL A 105 5.50 -17.22 18.09
C VAL A 105 4.24 -17.09 17.24
N GLU A 106 3.71 -18.19 16.70
CA GLU A 106 2.48 -18.19 15.88
C GLU A 106 1.26 -17.77 16.71
N LYS A 107 1.16 -18.24 17.96
CA LYS A 107 0.13 -17.79 18.91
C LYS A 107 0.25 -16.30 19.20
N MET A 108 1.48 -15.80 19.37
CA MET A 108 1.75 -14.39 19.64
C MET A 108 1.38 -13.50 18.44
N VAL A 109 1.76 -13.88 17.22
CA VAL A 109 1.41 -13.15 15.99
C VAL A 109 -0.11 -13.16 15.77
N THR A 110 -0.75 -14.30 15.96
CA THR A 110 -2.21 -14.44 15.85
C THR A 110 -2.91 -13.54 16.86
N GLN A 111 -2.39 -13.48 18.09
CA GLN A 111 -2.93 -12.62 19.15
C GLN A 111 -2.77 -11.13 18.83
N VAL A 112 -1.63 -10.74 18.26
CA VAL A 112 -1.40 -9.37 17.78
C VAL A 112 -2.41 -9.01 16.70
N ILE A 113 -2.57 -9.85 15.66
CA ILE A 113 -3.51 -9.59 14.55
C ILE A 113 -4.96 -9.55 15.05
N LYS A 114 -5.33 -10.44 15.99
CA LYS A 114 -6.67 -10.52 16.58
C LYS A 114 -7.13 -9.21 17.19
N ASN A 115 -6.30 -8.56 18.00
CA ASN A 115 -6.65 -7.32 18.69
C ASN A 115 -5.97 -6.08 18.09
N LEU A 116 -5.40 -6.20 16.89
CA LEU A 116 -4.86 -5.08 16.15
C LEU A 116 -5.98 -4.11 15.78
N GLN A 117 -5.81 -2.86 16.21
CA GLN A 117 -6.58 -1.71 15.79
C GLN A 117 -5.68 -0.79 14.98
N VAL A 118 -6.11 -0.45 13.77
CA VAL A 118 -5.36 0.43 12.88
C VAL A 118 -6.21 1.65 12.57
N SER A 119 -5.63 2.83 12.65
CA SER A 119 -6.23 4.06 12.15
C SER A 119 -5.25 4.76 11.23
N VAL A 120 -5.66 4.99 9.99
CA VAL A 120 -4.85 5.64 8.96
C VAL A 120 -5.62 6.88 8.52
N SER A 121 -5.00 8.04 8.63
CA SER A 121 -5.66 9.32 8.32
C SER A 121 -4.80 10.22 7.45
N ASN A 122 -5.44 11.09 6.67
CA ASN A 122 -4.80 12.13 5.87
C ASN A 122 -3.71 11.59 4.93
N ILE A 123 -4.08 10.66 4.06
CA ILE A 123 -3.16 10.06 3.07
C ILE A 123 -3.34 10.76 1.73
N HIS A 124 -2.22 11.12 1.11
CA HIS A 124 -2.18 11.63 -0.25
C HIS A 124 -0.96 11.06 -0.98
N ILE A 125 -1.20 10.18 -1.93
CA ILE A 125 -0.17 9.66 -2.83
C ILE A 125 -0.40 10.30 -4.20
N ARG A 126 0.54 11.13 -4.63
CA ARG A 126 0.48 11.88 -5.88
C ARG A 126 1.53 11.34 -6.86
N PHE A 127 1.10 10.91 -8.03
CA PHE A 127 1.94 10.49 -9.14
C PHE A 127 2.02 11.60 -10.19
N GLU A 128 3.23 12.01 -10.54
CA GLU A 128 3.49 13.12 -11.47
C GLU A 128 4.27 12.64 -12.69
N ASP A 129 3.68 12.81 -13.88
CA ASP A 129 4.28 12.37 -15.14
C ASP A 129 4.33 13.49 -16.17
N LYS A 130 5.55 13.94 -16.48
CA LYS A 130 5.85 14.90 -17.54
C LYS A 130 6.43 14.28 -18.81
N TYR A 131 6.50 12.96 -18.87
CA TYR A 131 7.25 12.22 -19.88
C TYR A 131 6.36 11.48 -20.87
N THR A 132 5.27 10.87 -20.39
CA THR A 132 4.34 10.11 -21.23
C THR A 132 3.71 10.99 -22.29
N ASN A 133 3.25 12.19 -21.90
CA ASN A 133 2.76 13.21 -22.81
C ASN A 133 3.54 14.51 -22.59
N ARG A 134 4.52 14.78 -23.47
CA ARG A 134 5.41 15.95 -23.34
C ARG A 134 4.69 17.29 -23.49
N HIS A 135 3.56 17.31 -24.18
CA HIS A 135 2.79 18.54 -24.39
C HIS A 135 1.78 18.81 -23.27
N ARG A 136 1.44 17.78 -22.49
CA ARG A 136 0.46 17.84 -21.40
C ARG A 136 0.89 16.89 -20.29
N PRO A 137 1.76 17.33 -19.37
CA PRO A 137 2.02 16.60 -18.13
C PRO A 137 0.71 16.31 -17.42
N PHE A 138 0.61 15.16 -16.78
CA PHE A 138 -0.57 14.80 -16.00
C PHE A 138 -0.16 14.41 -14.58
N VAL A 139 -1.14 14.47 -13.70
CA VAL A 139 -1.00 14.03 -12.33
C VAL A 139 -2.14 13.10 -11.97
N ALA A 140 -1.81 11.90 -11.52
CA ALA A 140 -2.79 10.99 -10.92
C ALA A 140 -2.56 10.95 -9.41
N GLY A 141 -3.59 10.65 -8.63
CA GLY A 141 -3.37 10.49 -7.20
C GLY A 141 -4.52 9.82 -6.48
N VAL A 142 -4.19 9.32 -5.30
CA VAL A 142 -5.14 8.72 -4.37
C VAL A 142 -5.11 9.56 -3.10
N THR A 143 -6.30 9.94 -2.64
CA THR A 143 -6.48 10.63 -1.36
C THR A 143 -7.39 9.82 -0.48
N LEU A 144 -7.09 9.77 0.82
CA LEU A 144 -7.90 9.09 1.81
C LEU A 144 -7.92 9.95 3.07
N GLU A 145 -9.12 10.34 3.50
CA GLU A 145 -9.29 11.08 4.75
C GLU A 145 -9.08 10.16 5.95
N LYS A 146 -9.77 9.02 5.96
CA LYS A 146 -9.70 8.10 7.10
C LYS A 146 -9.97 6.65 6.72
N LEU A 147 -9.19 5.74 7.30
CA LEU A 147 -9.42 4.31 7.31
C LEU A 147 -9.23 3.79 8.74
N ASP A 148 -10.30 3.34 9.36
CA ASP A 148 -10.27 2.68 10.66
C ASP A 148 -10.52 1.19 10.51
N PHE A 149 -9.66 0.39 11.13
CA PHE A 149 -9.79 -1.06 11.25
C PHE A 149 -9.88 -1.41 12.73
N GLN A 150 -11.06 -1.82 13.18
CA GLN A 150 -11.38 -2.02 14.59
C GLN A 150 -11.83 -3.44 14.88
N THR A 151 -11.41 -3.98 16.02
CA THR A 151 -11.99 -5.19 16.58
C THR A 151 -13.34 -4.88 17.21
N THR A 152 -14.35 -5.69 16.90
CA THR A 152 -15.72 -5.52 17.41
C THR A 152 -16.27 -6.83 17.99
N ASN A 153 -17.40 -6.75 18.69
CA ASN A 153 -18.19 -7.91 19.08
C ASN A 153 -19.17 -8.32 17.95
N GLU A 154 -19.99 -9.32 18.22
CA GLU A 154 -21.00 -9.84 17.28
C GLU A 154 -22.05 -8.78 16.85
N ASN A 155 -22.25 -7.76 17.69
CA ASN A 155 -23.14 -6.63 17.44
C ASN A 155 -22.44 -5.43 16.78
N TRP A 156 -21.20 -5.60 16.29
CA TRP A 156 -20.39 -4.56 15.65
C TRP A 156 -20.04 -3.36 16.54
N ILE A 157 -20.05 -3.56 17.85
CA ILE A 157 -19.62 -2.56 18.83
C ILE A 157 -18.12 -2.75 19.08
N PRO A 158 -17.28 -1.69 18.98
CA PRO A 158 -15.85 -1.78 19.27
C PRO A 158 -15.57 -2.42 20.63
N THR A 159 -14.73 -3.45 20.66
CA THR A 159 -14.39 -4.17 21.89
C THR A 159 -12.99 -4.78 21.81
N ILE A 160 -12.45 -5.13 22.98
CA ILE A 160 -11.22 -5.89 23.11
C ILE A 160 -11.59 -7.32 23.53
N HIS A 161 -11.26 -8.29 22.69
CA HIS A 161 -11.49 -9.70 23.00
C HIS A 161 -10.44 -10.21 23.98
N ARG A 162 -10.84 -10.41 25.23
CA ARG A 162 -10.01 -10.99 26.30
C ARG A 162 -9.98 -12.52 26.23
N ASP A 163 -11.11 -13.13 25.86
CA ASP A 163 -11.25 -14.59 25.77
C ASP A 163 -10.91 -15.13 24.37
N ILE A 164 -10.74 -16.45 24.28
CA ILE A 164 -10.56 -17.18 23.02
C ILE A 164 -11.92 -17.24 22.31
N VAL A 165 -12.21 -16.23 21.49
CA VAL A 165 -13.34 -16.22 20.56
C VAL A 165 -13.02 -17.11 19.36
N LYS A 166 -13.98 -17.95 18.96
CA LYS A 166 -13.85 -18.78 17.74
C LYS A 166 -13.98 -17.95 16.47
N ILE A 167 -14.81 -16.90 16.51
CA ILE A 167 -15.10 -16.02 15.38
C ILE A 167 -14.74 -14.59 15.77
N PHE A 168 -13.91 -13.95 14.95
CA PHE A 168 -13.49 -12.56 15.14
C PHE A 168 -14.29 -11.64 14.24
N HIS A 169 -14.74 -10.53 14.82
CA HIS A 169 -15.46 -9.49 14.09
C HIS A 169 -14.54 -8.27 13.94
N LYS A 170 -14.35 -7.84 12.69
CA LYS A 170 -13.55 -6.67 12.32
C LYS A 170 -14.45 -5.70 11.56
N LEU A 171 -14.49 -4.46 12.01
CA LEU A 171 -15.19 -3.38 11.36
C LEU A 171 -14.17 -2.49 10.67
N VAL A 172 -14.37 -2.27 9.37
CA VAL A 172 -13.57 -1.35 8.57
C VAL A 172 -14.45 -0.17 8.20
N LEU A 173 -13.99 1.03 8.52
CA LEU A 173 -14.63 2.28 8.13
C LEU A 173 -13.67 3.02 7.21
N LEU A 174 -14.14 3.38 6.03
CA LEU A 174 -13.39 4.09 5.01
C LEU A 174 -14.15 5.39 4.71
N ASP A 175 -13.52 6.53 4.96
CA ASP A 175 -14.08 7.85 4.72
C ASP A 175 -13.30 8.56 3.62
N ASN A 176 -14.04 9.09 2.63
CA ASN A 176 -13.55 9.93 1.54
C ASN A 176 -12.30 9.38 0.81
N LEU A 177 -12.34 8.11 0.41
CA LEU A 177 -11.36 7.58 -0.54
C LEU A 177 -11.68 8.11 -1.94
N SER A 178 -10.72 8.78 -2.57
CA SER A 178 -10.89 9.36 -3.90
C SER A 178 -9.67 9.08 -4.77
N VAL A 179 -9.92 8.96 -6.07
CA VAL A 179 -8.87 8.83 -7.08
C VAL A 179 -9.08 9.92 -8.11
N TYR A 180 -8.03 10.69 -8.39
CA TYR A 180 -8.09 11.77 -9.37
C TYR A 180 -7.07 11.56 -10.48
N TRP A 181 -7.37 12.18 -11.62
CA TRP A 181 -6.47 12.28 -12.76
C TRP A 181 -6.59 13.67 -13.36
N ASN A 182 -5.57 14.50 -13.20
CA ASN A 182 -5.60 15.89 -13.63
C ASN A 182 -4.63 16.08 -14.80
N SER A 183 -5.19 16.25 -16.00
CA SER A 183 -4.45 16.53 -17.23
C SER A 183 -3.96 17.99 -17.25
N GLY A 184 -2.71 18.23 -17.65
CA GLY A 184 -2.15 19.58 -17.79
C GLY A 184 -1.92 20.30 -16.45
N SER A 185 -1.59 19.56 -15.39
CA SER A 185 -1.42 20.12 -14.04
C SER A 185 0.00 20.58 -13.74
N GLU A 186 0.11 21.53 -12.82
CA GLU A 186 1.38 21.91 -12.19
C GLU A 186 1.97 20.71 -11.41
N LEU A 187 3.28 20.56 -11.50
CA LEU A 187 4.03 19.51 -10.82
C LEU A 187 4.61 20.09 -9.55
N PHE A 188 4.14 19.60 -8.40
CA PHE A 188 4.65 20.04 -7.11
C PHE A 188 6.10 19.58 -6.91
N SER A 189 6.52 18.50 -7.59
CA SER A 189 7.92 18.06 -7.57
C SER A 189 8.92 19.03 -8.19
N ASP A 190 8.46 20.02 -8.97
CA ASP A 190 9.33 21.05 -9.53
C ASP A 190 9.58 22.21 -8.53
N LEU A 191 8.84 22.26 -7.41
CA LEU A 191 9.08 23.22 -6.33
C LEU A 191 10.34 22.85 -5.52
N HIS A 192 11.03 23.86 -4.99
CA HIS A 192 12.23 23.67 -4.16
C HIS A 192 11.92 23.59 -2.67
N ASP A 193 10.87 24.26 -2.20
CA ASP A 193 10.51 24.28 -0.78
C ASP A 193 9.64 23.06 -0.41
N LYS A 194 10.21 22.17 0.40
CA LYS A 194 9.52 21.00 0.96
C LYS A 194 8.30 21.38 1.80
N ALA A 195 8.34 22.51 2.50
CA ALA A 195 7.22 22.96 3.32
C ALA A 195 6.04 23.39 2.44
N GLU A 196 6.31 24.12 1.36
CA GLU A 196 5.32 24.49 0.35
C GLU A 196 4.69 23.25 -0.30
N ILE A 197 5.51 22.26 -0.70
CA ILE A 197 5.03 20.99 -1.25
C ILE A 197 4.04 20.31 -0.29
N ARG A 198 4.40 20.23 1.00
CA ARG A 198 3.56 19.63 2.03
C ARG A 198 2.22 20.37 2.15
N THR A 199 2.23 21.70 2.19
CA THR A 199 1.02 22.52 2.28
C THR A 199 0.12 22.32 1.05
N LYS A 200 0.69 22.28 -0.16
CA LYS A 200 -0.08 21.98 -1.38
C LYS A 200 -0.69 20.58 -1.35
N LEU A 201 0.04 19.57 -0.89
CA LEU A 201 -0.48 18.19 -0.77
C LEU A 201 -1.60 18.06 0.27
N GLN A 202 -1.50 18.77 1.40
CA GLN A 202 -2.54 18.83 2.42
C GLN A 202 -3.82 19.49 1.90
N ALA A 203 -3.69 20.64 1.23
CA ALA A 203 -4.82 21.38 0.69
C ALA A 203 -5.58 20.64 -0.43
N THR A 204 -4.93 19.67 -1.09
CA THR A 204 -5.48 18.93 -2.23
C THR A 204 -6.09 17.59 -1.86
N ILE A 205 -6.09 17.20 -0.58
CA ILE A 205 -6.90 16.06 -0.11
C ILE A 205 -8.38 16.40 -0.34
N HIS A 206 -9.10 15.53 -1.06
CA HIS A 206 -10.49 15.76 -1.41
C HIS A 206 -11.39 15.79 -0.17
N THR A 207 -11.95 16.97 0.11
CA THR A 207 -12.99 17.19 1.14
C THR A 207 -14.33 17.64 0.53
N GLY A 208 -14.48 17.53 -0.80
CA GLY A 208 -15.76 17.74 -1.52
C GLY A 208 -15.77 18.86 -2.57
N ASN A 209 -14.78 19.77 -2.61
CA ASN A 209 -14.75 20.93 -3.52
C ASN A 209 -13.56 20.98 -4.51
N ASN A 210 -12.90 19.85 -4.73
CA ASN A 210 -11.66 19.76 -5.50
C ASN A 210 -11.90 19.38 -6.98
N PRO A 211 -10.89 19.52 -7.88
CA PRO A 211 -10.97 19.21 -9.31
C PRO A 211 -11.59 17.84 -9.65
N PRO A 212 -12.06 17.66 -10.91
CA PRO A 212 -12.78 16.46 -11.34
C PRO A 212 -11.98 15.18 -11.05
N THR A 213 -12.56 14.32 -10.24
CA THR A 213 -12.02 13.02 -9.86
C THR A 213 -12.45 11.93 -10.83
N VAL A 214 -11.60 10.92 -10.97
CA VAL A 214 -11.97 9.69 -11.68
C VAL A 214 -12.90 8.83 -10.83
N LEU A 215 -12.59 8.73 -9.53
CA LEU A 215 -13.43 8.13 -8.51
C LEU A 215 -13.82 9.22 -7.52
N GLU A 216 -15.10 9.59 -7.50
CA GLU A 216 -15.61 10.52 -6.49
C GLU A 216 -15.37 9.97 -5.08
N PRO A 217 -15.22 10.83 -4.05
CA PRO A 217 -14.99 10.38 -2.68
C PRO A 217 -16.02 9.34 -2.23
N ILE A 218 -15.56 8.11 -2.04
CA ILE A 218 -16.38 7.02 -1.53
C ILE A 218 -16.24 6.92 -0.02
N THR A 219 -17.37 6.70 0.63
CA THR A 219 -17.45 6.32 2.04
C THR A 219 -18.08 4.95 2.13
N MET A 220 -17.43 4.05 2.85
CA MET A 220 -17.76 2.62 2.92
C MET A 220 -17.59 2.10 4.34
N GLN A 221 -18.49 1.21 4.73
CA GLN A 221 -18.36 0.37 5.91
C GLN A 221 -18.24 -1.08 5.47
N ALA A 222 -17.22 -1.79 5.95
CA ALA A 222 -17.09 -3.23 5.74
C ALA A 222 -17.08 -3.99 7.08
N LYS A 223 -17.84 -5.08 7.13
CA LYS A 223 -18.08 -5.95 8.27
C LYS A 223 -17.49 -7.31 7.94
N LEU A 224 -16.35 -7.63 8.55
CA LEU A 224 -15.61 -8.86 8.32
C LEU A 224 -15.77 -9.81 9.53
N LYS A 225 -16.20 -11.03 9.26
CA LYS A 225 -16.18 -12.15 10.21
C LYS A 225 -15.14 -13.17 9.77
N LEU A 226 -14.26 -13.54 10.70
CA LEU A 226 -13.20 -14.51 10.46
C LEU A 226 -13.39 -15.70 11.40
N ASN A 227 -13.64 -16.88 10.83
CA ASN A 227 -13.66 -18.15 11.53
C ASN A 227 -12.31 -18.85 11.34
N GLN A 228 -11.48 -18.93 12.39
CA GLN A 228 -10.10 -19.43 12.24
C GLN A 228 -10.02 -20.93 11.97
N LYS A 229 -10.97 -21.72 12.48
CA LYS A 229 -10.94 -23.19 12.42
C LYS A 229 -12.32 -23.77 12.07
N PRO A 230 -12.85 -23.51 10.86
CA PRO A 230 -14.15 -24.02 10.43
C PRO A 230 -14.24 -25.55 10.45
N GLU A 231 -13.12 -26.25 10.35
CA GLU A 231 -13.02 -27.71 10.47
C GLU A 231 -13.31 -28.26 11.88
N THR A 232 -13.12 -27.46 12.94
CA THR A 232 -13.24 -27.91 14.34
C THR A 232 -14.23 -27.07 15.16
N ASP A 233 -14.97 -26.16 14.51
CA ASP A 233 -15.90 -25.25 15.19
C ASP A 233 -17.22 -25.93 15.63
N GLY A 234 -17.48 -27.15 15.15
CA GLY A 234 -18.69 -27.92 15.42
C GLY A 234 -19.88 -27.58 14.51
N THR A 235 -19.68 -26.68 13.53
CA THR A 235 -20.73 -26.24 12.60
C THR A 235 -20.75 -27.02 11.30
N ASN A 236 -19.78 -27.93 11.08
CA ASN A 236 -19.59 -28.72 9.86
C ASN A 236 -19.59 -27.82 8.61
N TRP A 237 -18.73 -26.81 8.60
CA TRP A 237 -18.56 -25.87 7.48
C TRP A 237 -19.78 -25.00 7.14
N LYS A 238 -20.79 -24.94 8.01
CA LYS A 238 -21.92 -24.00 7.83
C LYS A 238 -21.48 -22.54 8.00
N THR A 239 -20.46 -22.29 8.81
CA THR A 239 -19.87 -20.95 8.95
C THR A 239 -18.63 -20.85 8.06
N PRO A 240 -18.60 -19.96 7.06
CA PRO A 240 -17.45 -19.82 6.19
C PRO A 240 -16.24 -19.29 6.97
N LYS A 241 -15.04 -19.58 6.47
CA LYS A 241 -13.77 -19.08 7.04
C LYS A 241 -13.71 -17.55 7.05
N ILE A 242 -14.26 -16.94 5.99
CA ILE A 242 -14.28 -15.50 5.75
C ILE A 242 -15.70 -15.16 5.30
N ASP A 243 -16.35 -14.24 6.03
CA ASP A 243 -17.62 -13.63 5.64
C ASP A 243 -17.42 -12.11 5.65
N LEU A 244 -17.61 -11.47 4.49
CA LEU A 244 -17.36 -10.05 4.28
C LEU A 244 -18.62 -9.39 3.73
N SER A 245 -19.18 -8.47 4.50
CA SER A 245 -20.29 -7.62 4.07
C SER A 245 -19.79 -6.19 3.89
N VAL A 246 -20.07 -5.58 2.74
CA VAL A 246 -19.65 -4.22 2.41
C VAL A 246 -20.89 -3.38 2.12
N ASP A 247 -20.99 -2.25 2.80
CA ASP A 247 -22.03 -1.24 2.62
C ASP A 247 -21.38 0.07 2.17
N MET A 248 -21.89 0.62 1.07
CA MET A 248 -21.37 1.81 0.41
C MET A 248 -22.53 2.57 -0.21
N LYS A 249 -22.59 3.88 0.01
CA LYS A 249 -23.74 4.70 -0.43
C LYS A 249 -23.79 4.87 -1.94
N THR A 250 -22.71 5.39 -2.53
CA THR A 250 -22.67 5.73 -3.95
C THR A 250 -21.26 5.52 -4.46
N LEU A 251 -21.17 4.84 -5.60
CA LEU A 251 -19.94 4.68 -6.36
C LEU A 251 -20.10 5.45 -7.66
N ALA A 252 -19.45 6.60 -7.76
CA ALA A 252 -19.46 7.42 -8.97
C ALA A 252 -18.08 7.42 -9.62
N LEU A 253 -18.06 7.03 -10.88
CA LEU A 253 -16.87 7.00 -11.72
C LEU A 253 -17.10 7.92 -12.92
N ALA A 254 -16.22 8.89 -13.11
CA ALA A 254 -16.32 9.85 -14.20
C ALA A 254 -14.95 10.03 -14.87
N ILE A 255 -14.87 9.75 -16.16
CA ILE A 255 -13.63 9.92 -16.92
C ILE A 255 -13.87 10.93 -18.03
N GLY A 256 -13.23 12.09 -17.92
CA GLY A 256 -13.24 13.13 -18.94
C GLY A 256 -12.37 12.77 -20.16
N LYS A 257 -12.60 13.47 -21.27
CA LYS A 257 -11.91 13.23 -22.55
C LYS A 257 -10.37 13.26 -22.43
N PHE A 258 -9.82 14.27 -21.76
CA PHE A 258 -8.35 14.38 -21.61
C PHE A 258 -7.79 13.35 -20.64
N GLN A 259 -8.53 13.03 -19.57
CA GLN A 259 -8.17 11.95 -18.64
C GLN A 259 -8.09 10.61 -19.38
N TYR A 260 -9.09 10.30 -20.20
CA TYR A 260 -9.12 9.08 -21.01
C TYR A 260 -7.91 8.98 -21.96
N GLN A 261 -7.59 10.06 -22.67
CA GLN A 261 -6.41 10.11 -23.56
C GLN A 261 -5.10 9.89 -22.79
N ASP A 262 -4.94 10.54 -21.65
CA ASP A 262 -3.73 10.43 -20.85
C ASP A 262 -3.59 9.03 -20.23
N ILE A 263 -4.70 8.41 -19.79
CA ILE A 263 -4.72 7.02 -19.31
C ILE A 263 -4.26 6.06 -20.41
N LEU A 264 -4.77 6.19 -21.64
CA LEU A 264 -4.35 5.36 -22.76
C LEU A 264 -2.85 5.48 -23.06
N LEU A 265 -2.36 6.72 -23.14
CA LEU A 265 -0.92 6.99 -23.37
C LEU A 265 -0.06 6.42 -22.23
N PHE A 266 -0.54 6.53 -20.99
CA PHE A 266 0.13 6.00 -19.82
C PHE A 266 0.21 4.47 -19.86
N LEU A 267 -0.90 3.78 -20.16
CA LEU A 267 -0.91 2.32 -20.30
C LEU A 267 0.07 1.84 -21.39
N GLU A 268 0.10 2.51 -22.54
CA GLU A 268 1.06 2.23 -23.61
C GLU A 268 2.51 2.50 -23.17
N ALA A 269 2.75 3.55 -22.38
CA ALA A 269 4.06 3.83 -21.82
C ALA A 269 4.51 2.77 -20.80
N GLN A 270 3.60 2.25 -19.97
CA GLN A 270 3.88 1.16 -19.03
C GLN A 270 4.20 -0.15 -19.76
N GLU A 271 3.46 -0.49 -20.81
CA GLU A 271 3.77 -1.66 -21.63
C GLU A 271 5.16 -1.57 -22.26
N ARG A 272 5.49 -0.42 -22.86
CA ARG A 272 6.83 -0.14 -23.41
C ARG A 272 7.91 -0.22 -22.34
N PHE A 273 7.64 0.25 -21.12
CA PHE A 273 8.58 0.19 -20.01
C PHE A 273 8.83 -1.25 -19.57
N ASN A 274 7.77 -2.06 -19.41
CA ASN A 274 7.86 -3.46 -19.03
C ASN A 274 8.68 -4.26 -20.04
N LEU A 275 8.44 -4.05 -21.33
CA LEU A 275 9.25 -4.61 -22.41
C LEU A 275 10.70 -4.12 -22.32
N ALA A 276 10.92 -2.80 -22.23
CA ALA A 276 12.28 -2.22 -22.15
C ALA A 276 13.09 -2.75 -20.97
N THR A 277 12.47 -3.03 -19.83
CA THR A 277 13.11 -3.56 -18.63
C THR A 277 13.65 -4.97 -18.86
N GLN A 278 12.93 -5.83 -19.58
CA GLN A 278 13.39 -7.18 -19.93
C GLN A 278 14.66 -7.15 -20.80
N TYR A 279 14.77 -6.15 -21.67
CA TYR A 279 15.92 -5.98 -22.57
C TYR A 279 16.97 -5.01 -22.03
N LEU A 280 16.83 -4.51 -20.80
CA LEU A 280 17.72 -3.49 -20.23
C LEU A 280 19.18 -3.94 -20.18
N LYS A 281 19.41 -5.24 -19.96
CA LYS A 281 20.77 -5.85 -19.93
C LYS A 281 21.50 -5.81 -21.27
N TYR A 282 20.77 -5.63 -22.37
CA TYR A 282 21.35 -5.55 -23.72
C TYR A 282 21.52 -4.10 -24.18
N ARG A 283 21.04 -3.12 -23.39
CA ARG A 283 21.18 -1.72 -23.73
C ARG A 283 22.59 -1.23 -23.38
N PRO A 284 23.13 -0.29 -24.17
CA PRO A 284 24.36 0.40 -23.81
C PRO A 284 24.21 1.11 -22.46
N ASN A 285 25.32 1.34 -21.78
CA ASN A 285 25.37 2.15 -20.55
C ASN A 285 25.25 3.65 -20.84
N LEU A 286 24.32 4.01 -21.72
CA LEU A 286 24.06 5.35 -22.18
C LEU A 286 22.57 5.63 -22.10
N ASN A 287 22.22 6.82 -21.61
CA ASN A 287 20.84 7.27 -21.55
C ASN A 287 20.40 8.00 -22.81
N GLU A 288 21.32 8.25 -23.76
CA GLU A 288 21.08 8.99 -24.99
C GLU A 288 21.28 8.13 -26.22
N PHE A 289 20.29 8.18 -27.12
CA PHE A 289 20.35 7.51 -28.43
C PHE A 289 21.06 8.39 -29.48
N LYS A 290 20.89 9.72 -29.39
CA LYS A 290 21.41 10.67 -30.37
C LYS A 290 22.95 10.73 -30.26
N GLY A 291 23.64 10.45 -31.36
CA GLY A 291 25.11 10.48 -31.41
C GLY A 291 25.80 9.15 -31.08
N HIS A 292 25.05 8.14 -30.59
CA HIS A 292 25.60 6.86 -30.14
C HIS A 292 25.14 5.67 -30.99
N TYR A 293 24.81 5.90 -32.27
CA TYR A 293 24.24 4.89 -33.17
C TYR A 293 25.10 3.63 -33.37
N LYS A 294 26.40 3.67 -33.05
CA LYS A 294 27.29 2.49 -33.11
C LYS A 294 27.24 1.62 -31.86
N GLU A 295 26.80 2.21 -30.74
CA GLU A 295 26.74 1.53 -29.45
C GLU A 295 25.38 0.86 -29.25
N TRP A 296 24.31 1.44 -29.81
CA TRP A 296 22.92 0.96 -29.75
C TRP A 296 22.56 -0.13 -30.75
#